data_AF-A0A953UL75-F1
#
_entry.id   AF-A0A953UL75-F1
#
_cell.length_a   1.000
_cell.length_b   1.000
_cell.length_c   1.000
_cell.angle_alpha   90.00
_cell.angle_beta   90.00
_cell.angle_gamma   90.00
#
_symmetry.space_group_name_H-M   'P 1'
#
loop_
_entity.id
_entity.type
_entity.pdbx_description
1 polymer ?
#
loop_
_entity_poly.entity_id
_entity_poly.type
_entity_poly.pdbx_seq_one_letter_code
_entity_poly.pdbx_strand_id
1 'polypeptide(L)'
;LGQADWRAVNGEITGTPKSPAGGWLLTDRGLQDLGVYASFRCSGGCKTGIIVRAQKTADGMKGLLVSLAEGEQGLYRIALDAQGLETHRDKLRPAASMIRFGQPATANVPAFPGGRGPGGRGPVYHAGDWNTIQAIVDADILRAAMNGGPGGLGAGVTEDESTGFGSIGFYVGGSGEVHFKDIGSKDLGVKEEPPEQTSSHFRMQRLDEYYYSWGVAAADINRDGVIDLVAGPYYYLGPDYTKRREIFAASTYSPSTQYAGLSWLNFAYDFTGDGWPDVITAGAGRPVTLYVNPRGEARRWDKFVVIPQSNTEISLLKDIDGDGRPDLVLGIGGVLSWAAPDQANPTGPWIVHHISGPNGVGAHGLGVGDINGDGLPDVVTATGWYEQPPKGSTQETWTFHPETFGGRGGAEMAVYDVNGDGLNDVVAALDAHGFGLAWFEQKRDKDGKISFEQHMIMDDLWTKNAGGVTFSELHGSTLGDVDGDGIPDFIVGKRYWSHEDSYTDPDAYGPPVLYWYRTVRNRNAAGGAEFVPELIHNRSGAGSQVLALDLNGDGALDIAVSTNRGTFIFWGTPRRR
;
A
#
# COMPACT_ATOMS: atom_id res chain seq x y z
N LEU A 1 34.30 22.49 1.19
CA LEU A 1 34.27 23.59 0.18
C LEU A 1 33.62 24.81 0.84
N GLY A 2 34.06 26.05 0.59
CA GLY A 2 33.48 27.22 1.24
C GLY A 2 33.99 27.53 2.65
N GLN A 3 33.25 28.37 3.37
CA GLN A 3 33.61 29.02 4.63
C GLN A 3 32.78 28.47 5.80
N ALA A 4 33.08 27.23 6.22
CA ALA A 4 32.48 26.61 7.40
C ALA A 4 33.49 25.68 8.11
N ASP A 5 33.39 25.59 9.44
CA ASP A 5 34.04 24.54 10.22
C ASP A 5 33.10 23.35 10.39
N TRP A 6 33.67 22.15 10.36
CA TRP A 6 32.92 20.90 10.50
C TRP A 6 33.51 20.06 11.61
N ARG A 7 32.65 19.46 12.43
CA ARG A 7 33.04 18.60 13.54
C ARG A 7 32.11 17.40 13.62
N ALA A 8 32.67 16.20 13.84
CA ALA A 8 31.90 14.99 14.10
C ALA A 8 32.15 14.51 15.53
N VAL A 9 31.10 14.38 16.35
CA VAL A 9 31.17 13.92 17.75
C VAL A 9 29.91 13.12 18.07
N ASN A 10 30.07 11.95 18.70
CA ASN A 10 28.95 11.13 19.22
C ASN A 10 27.85 10.83 18.19
N GLY A 11 28.22 10.57 16.93
CA GLY A 11 27.25 10.27 15.86
C GLY A 11 26.57 11.49 15.25
N GLU A 12 26.94 12.70 15.66
CA GLU A 12 26.44 13.96 15.11
C GLU A 12 27.54 14.71 14.35
N ILE A 13 27.18 15.29 13.21
CA ILE A 13 28.00 16.21 12.43
C ILE A 13 27.46 17.62 12.63
N THR A 14 28.28 18.52 13.18
CA THR A 14 27.98 19.93 13.35
C THR A 14 28.75 20.75 12.32
N GLY A 15 28.04 21.63 11.61
CA GLY A 15 28.64 22.64 10.74
C GLY A 15 28.39 24.05 11.27
N THR A 16 29.48 24.82 11.40
CA THR A 16 29.46 26.20 11.90
C THR A 16 29.92 27.14 10.77
N PRO A 17 29.03 27.99 10.23
CA PRO A 17 29.39 28.95 9.19
C PRO A 17 30.41 29.97 9.68
N LYS A 18 31.46 30.26 8.88
CA LYS A 18 32.41 31.37 9.13
C LYS A 18 31.96 32.67 8.47
N SER A 19 30.99 32.59 7.57
CA SER A 19 30.34 33.72 6.91
C SER A 19 28.89 33.33 6.57
N PRO A 20 28.00 34.30 6.28
CA PRO A 20 26.62 34.00 5.89
C PRO A 20 26.50 33.10 4.64
N ALA A 21 27.50 33.13 3.76
CA ALA A 21 27.57 32.27 2.57
C ALA A 21 27.92 30.81 2.89
N GLY A 22 28.49 30.55 4.08
CA GLY A 22 28.64 29.21 4.59
C GLY A 22 29.60 28.31 3.81
N GLY A 23 29.42 27.00 3.95
CA GLY A 23 30.24 26.00 3.30
C GLY A 23 29.56 24.63 3.18
N TRP A 24 30.21 23.75 2.44
CA TRP A 24 29.74 22.43 2.04
C TRP A 24 30.68 21.34 2.53
N LEU A 25 30.09 20.29 3.10
CA LEU A 25 30.74 19.00 3.35
C LEU A 25 30.27 18.03 2.26
N LEU A 26 31.20 17.50 1.46
CA LEU A 26 30.91 16.65 0.31
C LEU A 26 31.51 15.25 0.52
N THR A 27 30.79 14.25 0.05
CA THR A 27 31.30 12.88 -0.12
C THR A 27 32.29 12.82 -1.28
N ASP A 28 33.22 11.87 -1.22
CA ASP A 28 34.23 11.62 -2.24
C ASP A 28 33.72 10.74 -3.39
N ARG A 29 32.76 9.85 -3.11
CA ARG A 29 32.09 9.01 -4.09
C ARG A 29 30.87 9.71 -4.70
N GLY A 30 30.78 9.69 -6.02
CA GLY A 30 29.57 10.08 -6.74
C GLY A 30 28.59 8.91 -6.93
N LEU A 31 27.31 9.24 -7.02
CA LEU A 31 26.22 8.32 -7.38
C LEU A 31 25.35 8.93 -8.47
N GLN A 32 24.72 8.09 -9.29
CA GLN A 32 23.75 8.48 -10.32
C GLN A 32 22.35 8.41 -9.71
N ASP A 33 21.81 7.21 -9.52
CA ASP A 33 20.55 7.01 -8.81
C ASP A 33 20.85 6.78 -7.32
N LEU A 34 20.29 7.63 -6.45
CA LEU A 34 20.69 7.69 -5.05
C LEU A 34 19.54 8.09 -4.13
N GLY A 35 19.59 7.55 -2.91
CA GLY A 35 18.82 8.03 -1.76
C GLY A 35 19.75 8.66 -0.74
N VAL A 36 19.33 9.77 -0.12
CA VAL A 36 19.99 10.41 1.04
C VAL A 36 18.96 10.58 2.13
N TYR A 37 19.36 10.24 3.35
CA TYR A 37 18.53 10.28 4.55
C TYR A 37 19.33 10.98 5.64
N ALA A 38 18.70 11.88 6.39
CA ALA A 38 19.33 12.51 7.55
C ALA A 38 18.26 13.06 8.50
N SER A 39 18.65 13.23 9.76
CA SER A 39 18.00 14.14 10.70
C SER A 39 18.83 15.41 10.77
N PHE A 40 18.20 16.58 10.71
CA PHE A 40 18.88 17.87 10.87
C PHE A 40 18.18 18.76 11.90
N ARG A 41 18.95 19.59 12.59
CA ARG A 41 18.46 20.64 13.49
C ARG A 41 19.21 21.93 13.20
N CYS A 42 18.45 23.00 13.10
CA CYS A 42 18.93 24.30 12.71
C CYS A 42 18.84 25.27 13.90
N SER A 43 19.92 25.98 14.23
CA SER A 43 19.93 27.00 15.30
C SER A 43 19.86 28.42 14.72
N GLY A 44 19.16 29.34 15.41
CA GLY A 44 18.88 30.74 15.02
C GLY A 44 19.55 31.33 13.76
N GLY A 45 18.75 31.55 12.71
CA GLY A 45 19.19 32.23 11.47
C GLY A 45 20.13 31.41 10.56
N CYS A 46 20.31 30.12 10.86
CA CYS A 46 20.96 29.16 9.98
C CYS A 46 20.26 29.01 8.62
N LYS A 47 21.03 28.61 7.60
CA LYS A 47 20.54 28.09 6.33
C LYS A 47 21.16 26.72 6.09
N THR A 48 20.37 25.78 5.57
CA THR A 48 20.83 24.41 5.32
C THR A 48 20.17 23.81 4.08
N GLY A 49 20.80 22.77 3.54
CA GLY A 49 20.36 22.07 2.35
C GLY A 49 21.21 20.84 2.06
N ILE A 50 20.72 20.00 1.16
CA ILE A 50 21.44 18.83 0.66
C ILE A 50 21.64 19.02 -0.83
N ILE A 51 22.88 18.92 -1.31
CA ILE A 51 23.18 18.81 -2.73
C ILE A 51 23.37 17.34 -3.11
N VAL A 52 22.77 16.92 -4.21
CA VAL A 52 22.93 15.59 -4.79
C VAL A 52 23.37 15.72 -6.25
N ARG A 53 24.04 14.68 -6.77
CA ARG A 53 24.70 14.71 -8.08
C ARG A 53 25.63 15.92 -8.25
N ALA A 54 26.34 16.28 -7.17
CA ALA A 54 27.28 17.41 -7.18
C ALA A 54 28.50 17.08 -8.05
N GLN A 55 28.67 17.80 -9.14
CA GLN A 55 29.69 17.56 -10.16
C GLN A 55 30.59 18.78 -10.30
N LYS A 56 31.91 18.56 -10.23
CA LYS A 56 32.91 19.61 -10.54
C LYS A 56 32.78 20.01 -12.02
N THR A 57 32.81 21.31 -12.27
CA THR A 57 32.88 21.92 -13.61
C THR A 57 34.21 22.66 -13.75
N ALA A 58 34.48 23.25 -14.92
CA ALA A 58 35.68 24.06 -15.12
C ALA A 58 35.73 25.28 -14.17
N ASP A 59 34.57 25.88 -13.90
CA ASP A 59 34.44 27.14 -13.16
C ASP A 59 33.97 26.96 -11.70
N GLY A 60 33.72 25.71 -11.27
CA GLY A 60 33.25 25.41 -9.94
C GLY A 60 32.53 24.07 -9.83
N MET A 61 31.24 24.11 -9.49
CA MET A 61 30.42 22.92 -9.27
C MET A 61 28.97 23.16 -9.71
N LYS A 62 28.28 22.11 -10.15
CA LYS A 62 26.82 22.11 -10.35
C LYS A 62 26.19 20.93 -9.63
N GLY A 63 24.89 20.99 -9.35
CA GLY A 63 24.14 19.86 -8.81
C GLY A 63 22.67 20.16 -8.61
N LEU A 64 22.00 19.26 -7.90
CA LEU A 64 20.60 19.41 -7.52
C LEU A 64 20.52 19.71 -6.01
N LEU A 65 19.90 20.82 -5.65
CA LEU A 65 19.74 21.27 -4.27
C LEU A 65 18.34 20.94 -3.76
N VAL A 66 18.29 20.21 -2.65
CA VAL A 66 17.16 20.17 -1.72
C VAL A 66 17.39 21.26 -0.68
N SER A 67 16.72 22.40 -0.85
CA SER A 67 16.80 23.51 0.10
C SER A 67 15.95 23.20 1.32
N LEU A 68 16.54 23.32 2.51
CA LEU A 68 15.90 23.07 3.80
C LEU A 68 15.80 24.35 4.64
N ALA A 69 16.27 25.48 4.11
CA ALA A 69 16.19 26.77 4.78
C ALA A 69 14.73 27.21 4.94
N GLU A 70 14.39 27.71 6.13
CA GLU A 70 13.04 28.15 6.46
C GLU A 70 12.55 29.25 5.50
N GLY A 71 11.40 29.03 4.85
CA GLY A 71 10.82 29.95 3.87
C GLY A 71 11.41 29.84 2.46
N GLU A 72 12.49 29.06 2.28
CA GLU A 72 13.14 28.80 0.99
C GLU A 72 13.13 27.31 0.63
N GLN A 73 12.28 26.50 1.27
CA GLN A 73 12.28 25.06 1.02
C GLN A 73 11.79 24.72 -0.38
N GLY A 74 12.51 23.79 -1.04
CA GLY A 74 12.17 23.34 -2.38
C GLY A 74 13.31 22.64 -3.09
N LEU A 75 13.07 22.30 -4.35
CA LEU A 75 14.00 21.57 -5.21
C LEU A 75 14.54 22.50 -6.29
N TYR A 76 15.86 22.51 -6.45
CA TYR A 76 16.54 23.45 -7.33
C TYR A 76 17.67 22.79 -8.12
N ARG A 77 17.99 23.34 -9.28
CA ARG A 77 19.33 23.24 -9.87
C ARG A 77 20.18 24.35 -9.28
N ILE A 78 21.42 24.03 -8.90
CA ILE A 78 22.36 24.98 -8.32
C ILE A 78 23.71 24.94 -9.05
N ALA A 79 24.33 26.11 -9.19
CA ALA A 79 25.72 26.27 -9.59
C ALA A 79 26.50 27.01 -8.50
N LEU A 80 27.72 26.55 -8.23
CA LEU A 80 28.67 27.12 -7.29
C LEU A 80 29.95 27.49 -8.02
N ASP A 81 30.62 28.54 -7.60
CA ASP A 81 31.98 28.85 -8.06
C ASP A 81 33.04 27.91 -7.44
N ALA A 82 34.30 28.09 -7.80
CA ALA A 82 35.43 27.32 -7.28
C ALA A 82 35.63 27.44 -5.76
N GLN A 83 35.08 28.49 -5.13
CA GLN A 83 35.12 28.70 -3.68
C GLN A 83 33.90 28.11 -2.98
N GLY A 84 32.87 27.68 -3.71
CA GLY A 84 31.63 27.12 -3.18
C GLY A 84 30.53 28.14 -2.94
N LEU A 85 30.67 29.36 -3.46
CA LEU A 85 29.63 30.37 -3.40
C LEU A 85 28.59 30.13 -4.50
N GLU A 86 27.32 30.25 -4.14
CA GLU A 86 26.21 30.12 -5.08
C GLU A 86 26.25 31.23 -6.14
N THR A 87 26.31 30.84 -7.41
CA THR A 87 26.27 31.75 -8.57
C THR A 87 24.92 31.72 -9.28
N HIS A 88 24.20 30.59 -9.19
CA HIS A 88 22.92 30.40 -9.84
C HIS A 88 22.04 29.40 -9.09
N ARG A 89 20.72 29.64 -9.08
CA ARG A 89 19.72 28.71 -8.53
C ARG A 89 18.41 28.81 -9.32
N ASP A 90 18.01 27.70 -9.93
CA ASP A 90 16.73 27.57 -10.66
C ASP A 90 15.82 26.57 -9.97
N LYS A 91 14.54 26.92 -9.82
CA LYS A 91 13.56 25.96 -9.29
C LYS A 91 13.33 24.84 -10.30
N LEU A 92 13.33 23.59 -9.84
CA LEU A 92 12.97 22.46 -10.70
C LEU A 92 11.51 22.57 -11.14
N ARG A 93 11.25 22.18 -12.39
CA ARG A 93 9.89 22.04 -12.89
C ARG A 93 9.17 20.93 -12.12
N PRO A 94 7.95 21.16 -11.60
CA PRO A 94 7.20 20.13 -10.88
C PRO A 94 7.00 18.86 -11.72
N ALA A 95 7.11 17.71 -11.08
CA ALA A 95 6.82 16.40 -11.64
C ALA A 95 5.66 15.72 -10.89
N ALA A 96 4.97 14.79 -11.54
CA ALA A 96 4.12 13.86 -10.82
C ALA A 96 4.98 13.01 -9.87
N SER A 97 4.45 12.61 -8.72
CA SER A 97 5.20 11.77 -7.77
C SER A 97 5.46 10.38 -8.34
N MET A 98 4.50 9.83 -9.08
CA MET A 98 4.45 8.44 -9.56
C MET A 98 5.04 8.25 -10.96
N ILE A 99 6.09 9.00 -11.33
CA ILE A 99 6.77 8.83 -12.63
C ILE A 99 8.28 8.72 -12.45
N ARG A 100 8.91 7.83 -13.20
CA ARG A 100 10.37 7.71 -13.22
C ARG A 100 11.05 8.65 -14.22
N PHE A 101 10.34 8.98 -15.30
CA PHE A 101 10.84 9.83 -16.39
C PHE A 101 10.00 11.09 -16.53
N GLY A 102 10.66 12.25 -16.49
CA GLY A 102 10.05 13.56 -16.66
C GLY A 102 9.46 13.75 -18.05
N GLN A 103 8.24 14.26 -18.12
CA GLN A 103 7.64 14.64 -19.41
C GLN A 103 8.40 15.82 -20.02
N PRO A 104 8.53 15.89 -21.37
CA PRO A 104 9.14 17.04 -22.05
C PRO A 104 8.49 18.36 -21.64
N ALA A 105 9.27 19.45 -21.63
CA ALA A 105 8.79 20.77 -21.21
C ALA A 105 7.59 21.32 -22.03
N THR A 106 7.37 20.79 -23.24
CA THR A 106 6.26 21.16 -24.13
C THR A 106 4.99 20.34 -23.94
N ALA A 107 5.00 19.30 -23.09
CA ALA A 107 3.82 18.49 -22.84
C ALA A 107 2.81 19.28 -21.99
N ASN A 108 1.61 19.52 -22.53
CA ASN A 108 0.47 19.94 -21.71
C ASN A 108 0.17 18.80 -20.73
N VAL A 109 0.65 18.92 -19.50
CA VAL A 109 0.35 17.97 -18.43
C VAL A 109 -1.12 18.20 -18.05
N PRO A 110 -2.05 17.26 -18.30
CA PRO A 110 -3.36 17.33 -17.68
C PRO A 110 -3.10 17.26 -16.18
N ALA A 111 -3.70 18.17 -15.41
CA ALA A 111 -3.74 17.98 -13.97
C ALA A 111 -4.37 16.61 -13.72
N PHE A 112 -3.58 15.64 -13.24
CA PHE A 112 -4.17 14.46 -12.64
C PHE A 112 -5.13 14.97 -11.56
N PRO A 113 -6.30 14.32 -11.36
CA PRO A 113 -7.08 14.54 -10.16
C PRO A 113 -6.26 13.93 -9.01
N GLY A 114 -5.16 14.60 -8.66
CA GLY A 114 -4.64 14.52 -7.31
C GLY A 114 -5.81 14.96 -6.48
N GLY A 115 -6.36 14.03 -5.71
CA GLY A 115 -7.16 14.38 -4.57
C GLY A 115 -6.34 15.43 -3.82
N ARG A 116 -6.72 16.70 -3.97
CA ARG A 116 -6.57 17.62 -2.86
C ARG A 116 -7.49 17.03 -1.80
N GLY A 117 -6.97 16.05 -1.06
CA GLY A 117 -7.44 15.82 0.28
C GLY A 117 -7.49 17.19 0.97
N PRO A 118 -8.50 17.44 1.81
CA PRO A 118 -8.73 18.77 2.34
C PRO A 118 -7.48 19.28 3.05
N GLY A 119 -6.83 20.28 2.46
CA GLY A 119 -5.72 21.03 3.06
C GLY A 119 -4.34 20.34 3.03
N GLY A 120 -3.75 20.15 1.85
CA GLY A 120 -2.32 19.84 1.74
C GLY A 120 -1.49 20.86 2.51
N ARG A 121 -1.07 20.50 3.73
CA ARG A 121 -0.19 21.31 4.57
C ARG A 121 1.17 21.35 3.88
N GLY A 122 1.80 22.53 3.81
CA GLY A 122 3.19 22.64 3.36
C GLY A 122 4.13 21.76 4.20
N PRO A 123 5.42 21.64 3.83
CA PRO A 123 6.37 20.84 4.60
C PRO A 123 6.30 21.21 6.08
N VAL A 124 6.03 20.24 6.94
CA VAL A 124 6.02 20.44 8.38
C VAL A 124 7.47 20.63 8.80
N TYR A 125 7.85 21.85 9.19
CA TYR A 125 9.17 22.18 9.69
C TYR A 125 9.09 22.50 11.18
N HIS A 126 9.90 21.81 11.99
CA HIS A 126 10.01 22.01 13.42
C HIS A 126 11.21 22.92 13.71
N ALA A 127 10.95 24.23 13.78
CA ALA A 127 11.99 25.23 14.01
C ALA A 127 12.70 25.00 15.34
N GLY A 128 14.04 24.96 15.31
CA GLY A 128 14.87 24.71 16.50
C GLY A 128 14.89 23.25 16.97
N ASP A 129 14.09 22.38 16.36
CA ASP A 129 13.98 20.96 16.71
C ASP A 129 14.56 20.05 15.63
N TRP A 130 14.61 18.75 15.91
CA TRP A 130 15.04 17.77 14.92
C TRP A 130 13.99 17.58 13.82
N ASN A 131 14.46 17.56 12.58
CA ASN A 131 13.66 17.33 11.38
C ASN A 131 14.28 16.18 10.58
N THR A 132 13.49 15.24 10.08
CA THR A 132 13.96 14.20 9.17
C THR A 132 13.84 14.67 7.72
N ILE A 133 14.79 14.27 6.88
CA ILE A 133 14.80 14.54 5.44
C ILE A 133 15.15 13.27 4.68
N GLN A 134 14.40 13.03 3.62
CA GLN A 134 14.68 12.04 2.59
C GLN A 134 14.78 12.77 1.26
N ALA A 135 15.84 12.50 0.49
CA ALA A 135 16.01 12.96 -0.88
C ALA A 135 16.35 11.77 -1.77
N ILE A 136 15.54 11.52 -2.80
CA ILE A 136 15.71 10.41 -3.73
C ILE A 136 15.82 10.96 -5.15
N VAL A 137 16.90 10.62 -5.83
CA VAL A 137 17.03 10.84 -7.28
C VAL A 137 17.06 9.48 -7.96
N ASP A 138 16.11 9.27 -8.87
CA ASP A 138 16.04 8.10 -9.73
C ASP A 138 15.72 8.56 -11.15
N ALA A 139 16.54 8.13 -12.10
CA ALA A 139 16.55 8.61 -13.47
C ALA A 139 16.63 10.15 -13.52
N ASP A 140 15.59 10.84 -13.98
CA ASP A 140 15.55 12.30 -14.11
C ASP A 140 14.59 12.99 -13.13
N ILE A 141 14.16 12.31 -12.06
CA ILE A 141 13.27 12.86 -11.03
C ILE A 141 13.96 12.93 -9.66
N LEU A 142 14.00 14.13 -9.07
CA LEU A 142 14.35 14.34 -7.67
C LEU A 142 13.06 14.45 -6.83
N ARG A 143 12.92 13.60 -5.82
CA ARG A 143 11.89 13.63 -4.79
C ARG A 143 12.51 14.01 -3.46
N ALA A 144 11.82 14.82 -2.66
CA ALA A 144 12.20 14.96 -1.27
C ALA A 144 11.00 15.10 -0.33
N ALA A 145 11.16 14.54 0.87
CA ALA A 145 10.15 14.56 1.92
C ALA A 145 10.78 14.95 3.26
N MET A 146 10.08 15.79 4.02
CA MET A 146 10.50 16.25 5.34
C MET A 146 9.47 15.81 6.38
N ASN A 147 9.92 15.22 7.49
CA ASN A 147 9.07 14.80 8.62
C ASN A 147 7.91 13.87 8.24
N GLY A 148 8.07 13.03 7.21
CA GLY A 148 7.11 11.98 6.84
C GLY A 148 5.70 12.44 6.43
N GLY A 149 5.46 13.75 6.31
CA GLY A 149 4.13 14.29 6.06
C GLY A 149 3.60 14.06 4.63
N PRO A 150 2.28 13.90 4.43
CA PRO A 150 1.67 13.94 3.11
C PRO A 150 1.94 15.30 2.45
N GLY A 151 2.66 15.30 1.33
CA GLY A 151 3.04 16.53 0.61
C GLY A 151 4.42 17.08 1.00
N GLY A 152 5.46 16.23 0.98
CA GLY A 152 6.86 16.62 1.15
C GLY A 152 7.31 17.78 0.24
N LEU A 153 8.62 18.04 0.16
CA LEU A 153 9.17 19.09 -0.72
C LEU A 153 8.82 18.91 -2.21
N GLY A 154 8.28 17.74 -2.56
CA GLY A 154 7.65 17.44 -3.83
C GLY A 154 8.56 16.61 -4.73
N ALA A 155 8.22 16.57 -6.02
CA ALA A 155 9.02 15.97 -7.06
C ALA A 155 9.34 17.02 -8.15
N GLY A 156 10.56 16.99 -8.67
CA GLY A 156 11.01 17.90 -9.70
C GLY A 156 11.83 17.21 -10.79
N VAL A 157 11.64 17.63 -12.04
CA VAL A 157 12.41 17.14 -13.18
C VAL A 157 13.80 17.76 -13.16
N THR A 158 14.83 16.92 -13.18
CA THR A 158 16.25 17.31 -13.09
C THR A 158 16.76 17.96 -14.39
N GLU A 159 16.19 17.57 -15.54
CA GLU A 159 16.57 17.99 -16.90
C GLU A 159 18.01 17.59 -17.30
N ASP A 160 18.53 16.52 -16.71
CA ASP A 160 19.86 15.97 -17.00
C ASP A 160 19.83 14.74 -17.94
N GLU A 161 18.68 14.48 -18.56
CA GLU A 161 18.43 13.35 -19.47
C GLU A 161 18.79 11.99 -18.82
N SER A 162 18.62 11.87 -17.49
CA SER A 162 18.98 10.68 -16.69
C SER A 162 20.48 10.36 -16.66
N THR A 163 21.34 11.29 -17.06
CA THR A 163 22.81 11.09 -17.10
C THR A 163 23.55 11.73 -15.93
N GLY A 164 22.84 12.48 -15.08
CA GLY A 164 23.45 13.19 -13.97
C GLY A 164 24.10 12.24 -12.97
N PHE A 165 25.31 12.58 -12.52
CA PHE A 165 26.09 11.81 -11.57
C PHE A 165 26.95 12.76 -10.73
N GLY A 166 27.13 12.46 -9.44
CA GLY A 166 28.04 13.23 -8.61
C GLY A 166 27.86 12.97 -7.12
N SER A 167 28.64 13.69 -6.31
CA SER A 167 28.67 13.53 -4.86
C SER A 167 27.38 13.98 -4.19
N ILE A 168 27.16 13.49 -2.99
CA ILE A 168 26.22 14.03 -2.01
C ILE A 168 26.95 15.05 -1.14
N GLY A 169 26.30 16.15 -0.76
CA GLY A 169 26.84 17.08 0.23
C GLY A 169 25.79 17.80 1.07
N PHE A 170 26.26 18.29 2.22
CA PHE A 170 25.47 19.05 3.19
C PHE A 170 25.95 20.49 3.23
N TYR A 171 25.00 21.42 3.22
CA TYR A 171 25.25 22.86 3.30
C TYR A 171 24.99 23.38 4.70
N VAL A 172 25.86 24.25 5.18
CA VAL A 172 25.60 25.11 6.34
C VAL A 172 25.93 26.55 5.98
N GLY A 173 25.02 27.48 6.27
CA GLY A 173 25.20 28.91 6.07
C GLY A 173 24.34 29.72 7.01
N GLY A 174 24.24 31.04 6.76
CA GLY A 174 23.57 31.96 7.68
C GLY A 174 24.40 32.23 8.93
N SER A 175 23.73 32.53 10.05
CA SER A 175 24.37 32.93 11.31
C SER A 175 24.45 31.83 12.37
N GLY A 176 23.71 30.75 12.20
CA GLY A 176 23.59 29.68 13.20
C GLY A 176 24.21 28.37 12.74
N GLU A 177 24.50 27.52 13.71
CA GLU A 177 25.00 26.16 13.49
C GLU A 177 23.89 25.23 12.99
N VAL A 178 24.30 24.22 12.24
CA VAL A 178 23.43 23.13 11.80
C VAL A 178 24.01 21.81 12.28
N HIS A 179 23.14 20.99 12.86
CA HIS A 179 23.47 19.67 13.36
C HIS A 179 22.82 18.63 12.45
N PHE A 180 23.56 17.57 12.12
CA PHE A 180 23.08 16.43 11.35
C PHE A 180 23.37 15.13 12.10
N LYS A 181 22.42 14.20 12.11
CA LYS A 181 22.59 12.83 12.62
C LYS A 181 21.77 11.86 11.76
N ASP A 182 21.86 10.56 12.06
CA ASP A 182 21.12 9.51 11.34
C ASP A 182 21.35 9.57 9.81
N ILE A 183 22.58 9.89 9.41
CA ILE A 183 22.94 10.12 8.02
C ILE A 183 23.12 8.78 7.30
N GLY A 184 22.34 8.56 6.26
CA GLY A 184 22.42 7.40 5.38
C GLY A 184 22.44 7.80 3.91
N SER A 185 23.08 6.97 3.08
CA SER A 185 22.98 7.06 1.63
C SER A 185 22.81 5.67 1.03
N LYS A 186 22.07 5.58 -0.08
CA LYS A 186 21.82 4.32 -0.79
C LYS A 186 22.13 4.48 -2.26
N ASP A 187 22.91 3.55 -2.82
CA ASP A 187 23.10 3.40 -4.26
C ASP A 187 21.86 2.68 -4.82
N LEU A 188 20.98 3.43 -5.50
CA LEU A 188 19.72 2.90 -6.02
C LEU A 188 19.89 2.14 -7.33
N GLY A 189 21.09 2.22 -7.95
CA GLY A 189 21.43 1.42 -9.13
C GLY A 189 21.64 -0.06 -8.81
N VAL A 190 21.95 -0.40 -7.56
CA VAL A 190 22.02 -1.78 -7.09
C VAL A 190 20.62 -2.24 -6.70
N LYS A 191 20.09 -3.23 -7.44
CA LYS A 191 18.87 -3.95 -7.09
C LYS A 191 19.25 -5.33 -6.57
N GLU A 192 18.83 -5.63 -5.35
CA GLU A 192 19.10 -6.92 -4.71
C GLU A 192 17.82 -7.75 -4.73
N GLU A 193 17.92 -9.00 -5.19
CA GLU A 193 16.85 -9.98 -5.05
C GLU A 193 17.37 -11.17 -4.24
N PRO A 194 16.80 -11.45 -3.06
CA PRO A 194 17.20 -12.62 -2.30
C PRO A 194 16.83 -13.91 -3.06
N PRO A 195 17.53 -15.03 -2.79
CA PRO A 195 17.13 -16.33 -3.29
C PRO A 195 15.66 -16.62 -2.96
N GLU A 196 14.93 -17.19 -3.92
CA GLU A 196 13.51 -17.52 -3.75
C GLU A 196 13.32 -18.58 -2.66
N GLN A 197 12.39 -18.31 -1.76
CA GLN A 197 12.08 -19.15 -0.61
C GLN A 197 10.57 -19.25 -0.47
N THR A 198 10.08 -20.48 -0.51
CA THR A 198 8.75 -20.87 -0.03
C THR A 198 8.96 -21.60 1.30
N SER A 199 8.13 -21.31 2.32
CA SER A 199 8.26 -22.02 3.59
C SER A 199 7.87 -23.49 3.46
N SER A 200 8.26 -24.30 4.45
CA SER A 200 7.95 -25.72 4.49
C SER A 200 6.46 -26.04 4.67
N HIS A 201 5.64 -25.05 5.01
CA HIS A 201 4.19 -25.22 5.11
C HIS A 201 3.51 -25.31 3.75
N PHE A 202 4.16 -24.79 2.70
CA PHE A 202 3.54 -24.63 1.39
C PHE A 202 4.36 -25.23 0.26
N ARG A 203 3.66 -25.72 -0.78
CA ARG A 203 4.23 -25.94 -2.11
C ARG A 203 3.71 -24.87 -3.06
N MET A 204 4.61 -24.10 -3.66
CA MET A 204 4.23 -23.08 -4.64
C MET A 204 3.96 -23.70 -6.02
N GLN A 205 2.91 -23.21 -6.68
CA GLN A 205 2.61 -23.42 -8.10
C GLN A 205 2.31 -22.06 -8.74
N ARG A 206 3.08 -21.68 -9.76
CA ARG A 206 2.81 -20.48 -10.55
C ARG A 206 1.90 -20.82 -11.73
N LEU A 207 0.78 -20.11 -11.85
CA LEU A 207 -0.21 -20.28 -12.91
C LEU A 207 0.03 -19.37 -14.12
N ASP A 208 0.56 -18.19 -13.85
CA ASP A 208 0.91 -17.19 -14.85
C ASP A 208 2.10 -16.35 -14.38
N GLU A 209 2.88 -15.87 -15.33
CA GLU A 209 4.02 -14.98 -15.10
C GLU A 209 3.76 -13.52 -15.46
N TYR A 210 2.66 -13.25 -16.17
CA TYR A 210 2.26 -11.94 -16.63
C TYR A 210 1.36 -11.23 -15.62
N TYR A 211 1.46 -9.91 -15.63
CA TYR A 211 0.62 -9.04 -14.84
C TYR A 211 -0.72 -8.81 -15.52
N TYR A 212 -1.76 -9.42 -14.97
CA TYR A 212 -3.14 -9.33 -15.46
C TYR A 212 -4.13 -8.75 -14.45
N SER A 213 -3.88 -8.90 -13.15
CA SER A 213 -4.82 -8.54 -12.08
C SER A 213 -4.10 -8.36 -10.75
N TRP A 214 -4.68 -7.55 -9.88
CA TRP A 214 -4.38 -7.51 -8.44
C TRP A 214 -5.33 -8.39 -7.61
N GLY A 215 -6.29 -9.03 -8.27
CA GLY A 215 -7.37 -9.79 -7.66
C GLY A 215 -7.36 -11.25 -8.09
N VAL A 216 -7.92 -12.08 -7.22
CA VAL A 216 -8.11 -13.51 -7.45
C VAL A 216 -9.43 -13.94 -6.81
N ALA A 217 -10.15 -14.86 -7.43
CA ALA A 217 -11.37 -15.45 -6.91
C ALA A 217 -11.39 -16.97 -7.17
N ALA A 218 -12.33 -17.67 -6.54
CA ALA A 218 -12.53 -19.10 -6.73
C ALA A 218 -14.02 -19.43 -6.83
N ALA A 219 -14.35 -20.39 -7.70
CA ALA A 219 -15.66 -21.02 -7.79
C ALA A 219 -15.57 -22.29 -8.66
N ASP A 220 -16.54 -23.19 -8.59
CA ASP A 220 -16.67 -24.31 -9.54
C ASP A 220 -17.24 -23.79 -10.88
N ILE A 221 -16.38 -23.16 -11.69
CA ILE A 221 -16.77 -22.41 -12.91
C ILE A 221 -17.36 -23.33 -13.97
N ASN A 222 -16.86 -24.58 -14.04
CA ASN A 222 -17.29 -25.55 -15.04
C ASN A 222 -18.31 -26.59 -14.52
N ARG A 223 -18.63 -26.57 -13.23
CA ARG A 223 -19.57 -27.46 -12.53
C ARG A 223 -19.15 -28.93 -12.49
N ASP A 224 -17.85 -29.20 -12.40
CA ASP A 224 -17.31 -30.56 -12.28
C ASP A 224 -17.08 -31.00 -10.83
N GLY A 225 -17.39 -30.14 -9.86
CA GLY A 225 -17.19 -30.38 -8.43
C GLY A 225 -15.78 -30.08 -7.92
N VAL A 226 -14.90 -29.56 -8.78
CA VAL A 226 -13.57 -29.06 -8.41
C VAL A 226 -13.59 -27.54 -8.44
N ILE A 227 -12.95 -26.92 -7.44
CA ILE A 227 -12.87 -25.47 -7.39
C ILE A 227 -11.85 -24.95 -8.42
N ASP A 228 -12.29 -24.06 -9.29
CA ASP A 228 -11.48 -23.33 -10.26
C ASP A 228 -11.03 -21.98 -9.70
N LEU A 229 -9.97 -21.41 -10.27
CA LEU A 229 -9.50 -20.06 -9.93
C LEU A 229 -9.75 -19.06 -11.04
N VAL A 230 -10.04 -17.82 -10.67
CA VAL A 230 -10.19 -16.69 -11.59
C VAL A 230 -9.15 -15.64 -11.24
N ALA A 231 -8.35 -15.22 -12.21
CA ALA A 231 -7.42 -14.11 -12.06
C ALA A 231 -7.32 -13.33 -13.37
N GLY A 232 -7.76 -12.07 -13.33
CA GLY A 232 -7.75 -11.20 -14.49
C GLY A 232 -8.66 -11.71 -15.62
N PRO A 233 -8.15 -11.84 -16.85
CA PRO A 233 -8.94 -12.30 -17.99
C PRO A 233 -9.19 -13.80 -17.98
N TYR A 234 -8.60 -14.58 -17.08
CA TYR A 234 -8.63 -16.05 -17.14
C TYR A 234 -9.38 -16.68 -15.98
N TYR A 235 -10.03 -17.81 -16.26
CA TYR A 235 -10.26 -18.86 -15.28
C TYR A 235 -9.32 -20.05 -15.54
N TYR A 236 -8.85 -20.68 -14.48
CA TYR A 236 -7.90 -21.79 -14.44
C TYR A 236 -8.61 -23.01 -13.85
N LEU A 237 -8.68 -24.08 -14.63
CA LEU A 237 -9.44 -25.27 -14.30
C LEU A 237 -8.67 -26.17 -13.33
N GLY A 238 -9.27 -26.50 -12.20
CA GLY A 238 -8.75 -27.49 -11.26
C GLY A 238 -8.80 -28.93 -11.80
N PRO A 239 -8.24 -29.91 -11.09
CA PRO A 239 -7.43 -29.78 -9.87
C PRO A 239 -5.93 -29.52 -10.17
N ASP A 240 -5.51 -29.59 -11.43
CA ASP A 240 -4.09 -29.42 -11.80
C ASP A 240 -3.73 -27.96 -12.16
N TYR A 241 -4.73 -27.13 -12.47
CA TYR A 241 -4.59 -25.71 -12.85
C TYR A 241 -3.66 -25.51 -14.05
N THR A 242 -3.55 -26.50 -14.93
CA THR A 242 -2.73 -26.46 -16.15
C THR A 242 -3.49 -25.93 -17.37
N LYS A 243 -4.82 -25.86 -17.29
CA LYS A 243 -5.70 -25.37 -18.35
C LYS A 243 -6.35 -24.08 -17.92
N ARG A 244 -6.42 -23.12 -18.84
CA ARG A 244 -7.11 -21.86 -18.63
C ARG A 244 -7.85 -21.39 -19.87
N ARG A 245 -8.83 -20.52 -19.69
CA ARG A 245 -9.60 -19.90 -20.78
C ARG A 245 -9.92 -18.45 -20.45
N GLU A 246 -10.08 -17.65 -21.51
CA GLU A 246 -10.41 -16.24 -21.38
C GLU A 246 -11.90 -16.03 -21.08
N ILE A 247 -12.18 -15.29 -20.00
CA ILE A 247 -13.45 -14.63 -19.71
C ILE A 247 -13.62 -13.43 -20.64
N PHE A 248 -12.58 -12.61 -20.76
CA PHE A 248 -12.47 -11.48 -21.68
C PHE A 248 -11.09 -11.44 -22.32
N ALA A 249 -10.92 -10.64 -23.37
CA ALA A 249 -9.67 -10.61 -24.13
C ALA A 249 -8.49 -10.17 -23.24
N ALA A 250 -7.45 -11.01 -23.14
CA ALA A 250 -6.33 -10.75 -22.28
C ALA A 250 -5.46 -9.62 -22.82
N SER A 251 -4.99 -8.76 -21.91
CA SER A 251 -3.99 -7.74 -22.17
C SER A 251 -3.00 -7.73 -21.01
N THR A 252 -1.72 -7.90 -21.31
CA THR A 252 -0.66 -7.82 -20.29
C THR A 252 -0.32 -6.36 -20.02
N TYR A 253 0.05 -6.05 -18.78
CA TYR A 253 0.43 -4.71 -18.36
C TYR A 253 1.90 -4.69 -17.95
N SER A 254 2.60 -3.60 -18.27
CA SER A 254 3.95 -3.35 -17.76
C SER A 254 3.87 -2.87 -16.30
N PRO A 255 4.38 -3.63 -15.32
CA PRO A 255 4.36 -3.21 -13.91
C PRO A 255 5.05 -1.86 -13.66
N SER A 256 6.01 -1.50 -14.52
CA SER A 256 6.80 -0.28 -14.38
C SER A 256 6.09 1.00 -14.82
N THR A 257 4.98 0.90 -15.57
CA THR A 257 4.35 2.07 -16.23
C THR A 257 2.83 1.98 -16.36
N GLN A 258 2.20 0.91 -15.88
CA GLN A 258 0.78 0.66 -16.07
C GLN A 258 0.18 -0.08 -14.87
N TYR A 259 -1.09 0.21 -14.59
CA TYR A 259 -1.93 -0.66 -13.78
C TYR A 259 -2.71 -1.65 -14.66
N ALA A 260 -3.00 -2.84 -14.10
CA ALA A 260 -3.91 -3.79 -14.71
C ALA A 260 -5.27 -3.14 -14.90
N GLY A 261 -5.65 -2.80 -16.13
CA GLY A 261 -6.73 -1.88 -16.52
C GLY A 261 -8.17 -2.43 -16.48
N LEU A 262 -8.34 -3.75 -16.59
CA LEU A 262 -9.66 -4.39 -16.70
C LEU A 262 -10.07 -5.18 -15.45
N SER A 263 -9.11 -5.50 -14.57
CA SER A 263 -9.34 -6.35 -13.41
C SER A 263 -8.46 -5.89 -12.26
N TRP A 264 -9.03 -5.13 -11.32
CA TRP A 264 -8.34 -4.79 -10.08
C TRP A 264 -8.64 -5.84 -9.01
N LEU A 265 -9.93 -6.06 -8.76
CA LEU A 265 -10.46 -7.12 -7.89
C LEU A 265 -11.23 -8.13 -8.72
N ASN A 266 -11.24 -9.39 -8.31
CA ASN A 266 -12.08 -10.44 -8.87
C ASN A 266 -12.98 -11.02 -7.78
N PHE A 267 -14.22 -11.31 -8.14
CA PHE A 267 -15.10 -12.15 -7.32
C PHE A 267 -15.86 -13.10 -8.21
N ALA A 268 -16.15 -14.30 -7.70
CA ALA A 268 -16.89 -15.33 -8.42
C ALA A 268 -18.03 -15.85 -7.55
N TYR A 269 -19.25 -15.86 -8.10
CA TYR A 269 -20.47 -16.33 -7.46
C TYR A 269 -21.57 -16.48 -8.52
N ASP A 270 -22.62 -17.26 -8.25
CA ASP A 270 -23.81 -17.31 -9.11
C ASP A 270 -24.65 -16.03 -8.95
N PHE A 271 -24.19 -14.93 -9.56
CA PHE A 271 -24.84 -13.62 -9.46
C PHE A 271 -26.15 -13.56 -10.25
N THR A 272 -26.30 -14.39 -11.29
CA THR A 272 -27.51 -14.46 -12.12
C THR A 272 -28.57 -15.43 -11.58
N GLY A 273 -28.23 -16.29 -10.61
CA GLY A 273 -29.13 -17.28 -10.04
C GLY A 273 -29.44 -18.44 -11.00
N ASP A 274 -28.59 -18.66 -12.01
CA ASP A 274 -28.81 -19.66 -13.06
C ASP A 274 -28.12 -21.01 -12.76
N GLY A 275 -27.44 -21.11 -11.62
CA GLY A 275 -26.70 -22.26 -11.15
C GLY A 275 -25.29 -22.37 -11.72
N TRP A 276 -24.79 -21.37 -12.46
CA TRP A 276 -23.41 -21.29 -12.92
C TRP A 276 -22.70 -20.08 -12.30
N PRO A 277 -21.51 -20.26 -11.70
CA PRO A 277 -20.79 -19.13 -11.16
C PRO A 277 -20.38 -18.14 -12.25
N ASP A 278 -20.78 -16.89 -12.04
CA ASP A 278 -20.42 -15.71 -12.80
C ASP A 278 -19.20 -15.02 -12.17
N VAL A 279 -18.63 -14.02 -12.86
CA VAL A 279 -17.45 -13.28 -12.39
C VAL A 279 -17.73 -11.79 -12.43
N ILE A 280 -17.33 -11.07 -11.39
CA ILE A 280 -17.27 -9.60 -11.42
C ILE A 280 -15.82 -9.12 -11.35
N THR A 281 -15.54 -8.03 -12.07
CA THR A 281 -14.34 -7.20 -11.87
C THR A 281 -14.72 -5.89 -11.22
N ALA A 282 -14.00 -5.44 -10.20
CA ALA A 282 -14.29 -4.20 -9.46
C ALA A 282 -13.00 -3.42 -9.11
N GLY A 283 -13.17 -2.22 -8.52
CA GLY A 283 -12.13 -1.47 -7.83
C GLY A 283 -11.43 -0.36 -8.62
N ALA A 284 -10.68 0.48 -7.89
CA ALA A 284 -9.73 1.49 -8.38
C ALA A 284 -10.31 2.50 -9.39
N GLY A 285 -11.49 3.04 -9.12
CA GLY A 285 -12.12 4.07 -9.94
C GLY A 285 -12.86 3.54 -11.17
N ARG A 286 -13.01 2.22 -11.31
CA ARG A 286 -13.56 1.57 -12.51
C ARG A 286 -15.00 1.08 -12.32
N PRO A 287 -15.74 0.83 -13.40
CA PRO A 287 -17.04 0.19 -13.31
C PRO A 287 -16.92 -1.22 -12.72
N VAL A 288 -17.91 -1.60 -11.89
CA VAL A 288 -18.11 -3.01 -11.57
C VAL A 288 -18.77 -3.67 -12.78
N THR A 289 -18.06 -4.62 -13.36
CA THR A 289 -18.48 -5.31 -14.59
C THR A 289 -18.74 -6.77 -14.27
N LEU A 290 -19.97 -7.20 -14.48
CA LEU A 290 -20.39 -8.60 -14.45
C LEU A 290 -20.07 -9.27 -15.78
N TYR A 291 -19.44 -10.43 -15.71
CA TYR A 291 -19.23 -11.36 -16.81
C TYR A 291 -20.07 -12.60 -16.54
N VAL A 292 -20.97 -12.93 -17.46
CA VAL A 292 -21.91 -14.05 -17.32
C VAL A 292 -21.34 -15.31 -17.93
N ASN A 293 -21.34 -16.39 -17.15
CA ASN A 293 -20.80 -17.69 -17.55
C ASN A 293 -21.59 -18.26 -18.74
N PRO A 294 -20.95 -18.62 -19.86
CA PRO A 294 -21.63 -19.09 -21.06
C PRO A 294 -21.93 -20.60 -20.98
N ARG A 295 -21.99 -21.19 -19.78
CA ARG A 295 -22.42 -22.57 -19.51
C ARG A 295 -21.65 -23.62 -20.31
N GLY A 296 -20.32 -23.45 -20.36
CA GLY A 296 -19.40 -24.36 -21.04
C GLY A 296 -19.19 -24.08 -22.54
N GLU A 297 -19.88 -23.12 -23.14
CA GLU A 297 -19.60 -22.70 -24.52
C GLU A 297 -18.16 -22.18 -24.67
N ALA A 298 -17.53 -22.50 -25.81
CA ALA A 298 -16.15 -22.11 -26.11
C ALA A 298 -16.07 -20.66 -26.64
N ARG A 299 -16.47 -19.70 -25.81
CA ARG A 299 -16.44 -18.26 -26.13
C ARG A 299 -16.07 -17.42 -24.91
N ARG A 300 -15.75 -16.15 -25.16
CA ARG A 300 -15.65 -15.12 -24.12
C ARG A 300 -17.04 -14.76 -23.59
N TRP A 301 -17.09 -14.36 -22.34
CA TRP A 301 -18.31 -14.16 -21.56
C TRP A 301 -18.99 -12.85 -21.94
N ASP A 302 -20.32 -12.83 -21.85
CA ASP A 302 -21.06 -11.58 -22.04
C ASP A 302 -20.83 -10.67 -20.84
N LYS A 303 -20.72 -9.35 -21.08
CA LYS A 303 -20.37 -8.38 -20.04
C LYS A 303 -21.43 -7.32 -19.86
N PHE A 304 -21.65 -6.94 -18.60
CA PHE A 304 -22.64 -5.97 -18.18
C PHE A 304 -22.03 -5.04 -17.13
N VAL A 305 -22.15 -3.73 -17.34
CA VAL A 305 -21.78 -2.76 -16.30
C VAL A 305 -22.93 -2.68 -15.30
N VAL A 306 -22.71 -3.19 -14.11
CA VAL A 306 -23.73 -3.30 -13.06
C VAL A 306 -23.64 -2.17 -12.03
N ILE A 307 -22.44 -1.59 -11.87
CA ILE A 307 -22.22 -0.35 -11.11
C ILE A 307 -21.27 0.52 -11.94
N PRO A 308 -21.60 1.79 -12.23
CA PRO A 308 -20.84 2.62 -13.16
C PRO A 308 -19.43 2.97 -12.66
N GLN A 309 -19.22 3.00 -11.34
CA GLN A 309 -17.92 3.31 -10.75
C GLN A 309 -17.80 2.79 -9.31
N SER A 310 -16.67 2.16 -9.01
CA SER A 310 -16.19 1.84 -7.66
C SER A 310 -15.04 2.78 -7.31
N ASN A 311 -15.05 3.40 -6.13
CA ASN A 311 -14.05 4.37 -5.68
C ASN A 311 -13.03 3.80 -4.69
N THR A 312 -13.13 2.52 -4.34
CA THR A 312 -12.22 1.84 -3.42
C THR A 312 -11.27 0.91 -4.17
N GLU A 313 -10.04 0.74 -3.68
CA GLU A 313 -9.11 -0.30 -4.13
C GLU A 313 -9.35 -1.65 -3.45
N ILE A 314 -10.05 -1.63 -2.31
CA ILE A 314 -10.52 -2.80 -1.57
C ILE A 314 -12.04 -2.88 -1.70
N SER A 315 -12.58 -4.06 -1.91
CA SER A 315 -14.02 -4.34 -1.83
C SER A 315 -14.17 -5.73 -1.25
N LEU A 316 -15.30 -5.99 -0.61
CA LEU A 316 -15.56 -7.26 0.06
C LEU A 316 -16.84 -7.87 -0.49
N LEU A 317 -16.88 -9.19 -0.59
CA LEU A 317 -18.06 -9.94 -0.99
C LEU A 317 -18.52 -10.76 0.22
N LYS A 318 -19.58 -10.31 0.89
CA LYS A 318 -20.08 -10.86 2.17
C LYS A 318 -21.61 -10.77 2.21
N ASP A 319 -22.28 -11.72 2.82
CA ASP A 319 -23.73 -11.65 3.05
C ASP A 319 -24.02 -10.58 4.11
N ILE A 320 -24.53 -9.42 3.68
CA ILE A 320 -24.79 -8.28 4.55
C ILE A 320 -26.24 -8.31 5.04
N ASP A 321 -27.19 -8.70 4.20
CA ASP A 321 -28.62 -8.64 4.56
C ASP A 321 -29.18 -9.94 5.17
N GLY A 322 -28.35 -10.98 5.27
CA GLY A 322 -28.64 -12.27 5.88
C GLY A 322 -29.53 -13.16 5.02
N ASP A 323 -29.53 -12.97 3.70
CA ASP A 323 -30.34 -13.74 2.77
C ASP A 323 -29.66 -14.99 2.20
N GLY A 324 -28.41 -15.24 2.60
CA GLY A 324 -27.58 -16.36 2.17
C GLY A 324 -26.88 -16.16 0.83
N ARG A 325 -27.03 -15.00 0.18
CA ARG A 325 -26.27 -14.59 -1.01
C ARG A 325 -25.31 -13.47 -0.61
N PRO A 326 -24.11 -13.42 -1.22
CA PRO A 326 -23.16 -12.39 -0.85
C PRO A 326 -23.44 -11.06 -1.58
N ASP A 327 -23.22 -9.98 -0.85
CA ASP A 327 -23.31 -8.59 -1.30
C ASP A 327 -21.93 -7.98 -1.47
N LEU A 328 -21.79 -7.08 -2.46
CA LEU A 328 -20.56 -6.35 -2.69
C LEU A 328 -20.51 -5.09 -1.82
N VAL A 329 -19.57 -5.03 -0.87
CA VAL A 329 -19.28 -3.85 -0.05
C VAL A 329 -18.16 -3.03 -0.70
N LEU A 330 -18.43 -1.76 -1.00
CA LEU A 330 -17.53 -0.88 -1.73
C LEU A 330 -17.87 0.61 -1.55
N GLY A 331 -16.97 1.48 -2.00
CA GLY A 331 -17.27 2.90 -2.14
C GLY A 331 -17.87 3.26 -3.51
N ILE A 332 -18.95 4.03 -3.53
CA ILE A 332 -19.59 4.58 -4.74
C ILE A 332 -19.78 6.08 -4.57
N GLY A 333 -19.11 6.90 -5.38
CA GLY A 333 -19.17 8.36 -5.29
C GLY A 333 -18.68 8.92 -3.95
N GLY A 334 -17.79 8.21 -3.24
CA GLY A 334 -17.32 8.57 -1.90
C GLY A 334 -18.31 8.21 -0.78
N VAL A 335 -19.39 7.48 -1.08
CA VAL A 335 -20.32 6.91 -0.11
C VAL A 335 -19.99 5.43 0.07
N LEU A 336 -19.92 4.97 1.33
CA LEU A 336 -19.83 3.54 1.64
C LEU A 336 -21.18 2.89 1.35
N SER A 337 -21.16 1.78 0.60
CA SER A 337 -22.36 1.09 0.17
C SER A 337 -22.16 -0.42 0.16
N TRP A 338 -23.28 -1.14 0.23
CA TRP A 338 -23.36 -2.51 -0.22
C TRP A 338 -24.30 -2.60 -1.43
N ALA A 339 -24.06 -3.56 -2.31
CA ALA A 339 -24.84 -3.72 -3.53
C ALA A 339 -25.05 -5.19 -3.89
N ALA A 340 -26.24 -5.49 -4.41
CA ALA A 340 -26.67 -6.84 -4.76
C ALA A 340 -27.36 -6.88 -6.14
N PRO A 341 -27.33 -8.03 -6.85
CA PRO A 341 -28.10 -8.19 -8.08
C PRO A 341 -29.61 -8.10 -7.82
N ASP A 342 -30.32 -7.33 -8.66
CA ASP A 342 -31.78 -7.49 -8.80
C ASP A 342 -32.06 -8.86 -9.43
N GLN A 343 -32.63 -9.79 -8.67
CA GLN A 343 -32.91 -11.15 -9.14
C GLN A 343 -33.86 -11.19 -10.36
N ALA A 344 -34.68 -10.16 -10.56
CA ALA A 344 -35.53 -10.05 -11.76
C ALA A 344 -34.75 -9.61 -13.01
N ASN A 345 -33.59 -8.96 -12.83
CA ASN A 345 -32.73 -8.48 -13.90
C ASN A 345 -31.26 -8.40 -13.43
N PRO A 346 -30.60 -9.55 -13.21
CA PRO A 346 -29.27 -9.58 -12.57
C PRO A 346 -28.16 -8.95 -13.43
N THR A 347 -28.41 -8.85 -14.74
CA THR A 347 -27.54 -8.18 -15.71
C THR A 347 -27.78 -6.67 -15.83
N GLY A 348 -28.80 -6.15 -15.15
CA GLY A 348 -29.07 -4.72 -15.05
C GLY A 348 -28.22 -4.04 -13.97
N PRO A 349 -28.45 -2.73 -13.73
CA PRO A 349 -27.85 -2.04 -12.60
C PRO A 349 -28.20 -2.75 -11.29
N TRP A 350 -27.20 -2.99 -10.45
CA TRP A 350 -27.40 -3.60 -9.14
C TRP A 350 -28.12 -2.63 -8.20
N ILE A 351 -28.82 -3.21 -7.22
CA ILE A 351 -29.50 -2.46 -6.17
C ILE A 351 -28.43 -2.01 -5.18
N VAL A 352 -28.31 -0.69 -5.00
CA VAL A 352 -27.31 -0.08 -4.12
C VAL A 352 -27.97 0.42 -2.85
N HIS A 353 -27.42 0.04 -1.71
CA HIS A 353 -27.81 0.50 -0.39
C HIS A 353 -26.68 1.36 0.20
N HIS A 354 -27.02 2.55 0.71
CA HIS A 354 -26.04 3.43 1.33
C HIS A 354 -25.86 3.07 2.81
N ILE A 355 -24.62 2.83 3.20
CA ILE A 355 -24.22 2.63 4.59
C ILE A 355 -23.92 3.99 5.23
N SER A 356 -23.23 4.87 4.51
CA SER A 356 -22.80 6.18 5.01
C SER A 356 -23.41 7.36 4.26
N GLY A 357 -23.19 8.57 4.78
CA GLY A 357 -23.26 9.80 3.99
C GLY A 357 -22.01 10.00 3.10
N PRO A 358 -21.90 11.15 2.40
CA PRO A 358 -20.72 11.48 1.59
C PRO A 358 -19.42 11.51 2.41
N ASN A 359 -18.32 11.08 1.78
CA ASN A 359 -16.99 10.96 2.39
C ASN A 359 -16.90 9.94 3.54
N GLY A 360 -17.79 8.94 3.57
CA GLY A 360 -17.79 7.89 4.60
C GLY A 360 -16.83 6.73 4.31
N VAL A 361 -16.08 6.77 3.21
CA VAL A 361 -15.09 5.74 2.85
C VAL A 361 -13.87 6.34 2.17
N GLY A 362 -12.69 5.84 2.54
CA GLY A 362 -11.42 6.11 1.85
C GLY A 362 -11.22 5.20 0.63
N ALA A 363 -10.03 5.21 0.03
CA ALA A 363 -9.70 4.26 -1.03
C ALA A 363 -9.33 2.86 -0.49
N HIS A 364 -8.90 2.79 0.77
CA HIS A 364 -8.29 1.62 1.41
C HIS A 364 -8.94 1.33 2.76
N GLY A 365 -8.70 0.11 3.29
CA GLY A 365 -9.18 -0.33 4.60
C GLY A 365 -10.68 -0.54 4.66
N LEU A 366 -11.12 -1.78 4.40
CA LEU A 366 -12.50 -2.21 4.60
C LEU A 366 -12.51 -3.54 5.34
N GLY A 367 -13.41 -3.70 6.30
CA GLY A 367 -13.68 -4.95 7.00
C GLY A 367 -15.18 -5.17 7.16
N VAL A 368 -15.58 -6.42 7.37
CA VAL A 368 -16.97 -6.79 7.70
C VAL A 368 -16.95 -7.81 8.82
N GLY A 369 -17.73 -7.59 9.86
CA GLY A 369 -17.92 -8.52 10.97
C GLY A 369 -18.71 -7.89 12.11
N ASP A 370 -19.19 -8.72 13.03
CA ASP A 370 -20.04 -8.29 14.17
C ASP A 370 -19.18 -7.63 15.26
N ILE A 371 -19.15 -6.29 15.33
CA ILE A 371 -18.34 -5.55 16.30
C ILE A 371 -19.07 -5.46 17.64
N ASN A 372 -20.39 -5.20 17.61
CA ASN A 372 -21.17 -4.94 18.81
C ASN A 372 -21.67 -6.21 19.52
N GLY A 373 -21.61 -7.38 18.88
CA GLY A 373 -22.02 -8.68 19.38
C GLY A 373 -23.52 -8.96 19.24
N ASP A 374 -24.22 -8.28 18.33
CA ASP A 374 -25.66 -8.43 18.11
C ASP A 374 -26.03 -9.50 17.05
N GLY A 375 -25.02 -10.11 16.43
CA GLY A 375 -25.16 -11.13 15.40
C GLY A 375 -25.37 -10.58 13.99
N LEU A 376 -25.26 -9.27 13.77
CA LEU A 376 -25.34 -8.60 12.48
C LEU A 376 -23.94 -8.17 12.00
N PRO A 377 -23.62 -8.30 10.70
CA PRO A 377 -22.33 -7.84 10.17
C PRO A 377 -22.25 -6.31 10.11
N ASP A 378 -21.37 -5.73 10.92
CA ASP A 378 -20.97 -4.32 10.83
C ASP A 378 -19.92 -4.11 9.74
N VAL A 379 -19.75 -2.85 9.29
CA VAL A 379 -18.70 -2.50 8.30
C VAL A 379 -17.64 -1.59 8.92
N VAL A 380 -16.39 -2.03 8.86
CA VAL A 380 -15.22 -1.33 9.39
C VAL A 380 -14.51 -0.56 8.29
N THR A 381 -14.04 0.64 8.61
CA THR A 381 -13.21 1.52 7.77
C THR A 381 -11.97 1.96 8.56
N ALA A 382 -10.99 2.58 7.91
CA ALA A 382 -9.82 3.13 8.61
C ALA A 382 -10.13 4.15 9.72
N THR A 383 -11.29 4.83 9.63
CA THR A 383 -11.69 5.93 10.52
C THR A 383 -12.80 5.59 11.51
N GLY A 384 -13.28 4.35 11.51
CA GLY A 384 -14.29 3.86 12.44
C GLY A 384 -15.11 2.74 11.84
N TRP A 385 -16.23 2.41 12.47
CA TRP A 385 -17.13 1.35 12.01
C TRP A 385 -18.58 1.84 11.94
N TYR A 386 -19.35 1.20 11.06
CA TYR A 386 -20.76 1.47 10.83
C TYR A 386 -21.56 0.28 11.38
N GLU A 387 -22.45 0.57 12.32
CA GLU A 387 -23.31 -0.40 12.98
C GLU A 387 -24.48 -0.78 12.10
N GLN A 388 -24.63 -2.07 11.79
CA GLN A 388 -25.74 -2.54 10.99
C GLN A 388 -27.05 -2.33 11.76
N PRO A 389 -28.05 -1.64 11.17
CA PRO A 389 -29.31 -1.47 11.86
C PRO A 389 -30.10 -2.77 11.90
N PRO A 390 -30.92 -2.99 12.94
CA PRO A 390 -31.82 -4.13 12.99
C PRO A 390 -32.73 -4.22 11.76
N LYS A 391 -33.05 -5.45 11.36
CA LYS A 391 -33.92 -5.72 10.21
C LYS A 391 -35.23 -4.93 10.30
N GLY A 392 -35.57 -4.22 9.23
CA GLY A 392 -36.78 -3.38 9.15
C GLY A 392 -36.61 -1.96 9.70
N SER A 393 -35.39 -1.56 10.07
CA SER A 393 -35.06 -0.16 10.37
C SER A 393 -35.40 0.76 9.21
N THR A 394 -35.84 1.97 9.55
CA THR A 394 -36.10 3.06 8.59
C THR A 394 -34.95 4.06 8.51
N GLN A 395 -33.79 3.73 9.08
CA GLN A 395 -32.61 4.58 9.01
C GLN A 395 -32.09 4.66 7.58
N GLU A 396 -31.80 5.88 7.13
CA GLU A 396 -31.24 6.11 5.78
C GLU A 396 -29.76 5.73 5.69
N THR A 397 -29.04 5.82 6.82
CA THR A 397 -27.61 5.47 6.94
C THR A 397 -27.38 4.79 8.28
N TRP A 398 -26.32 3.98 8.36
CA TRP A 398 -25.93 3.23 9.54
C TRP A 398 -25.33 4.15 10.60
N THR A 399 -25.42 3.76 11.88
CA THR A 399 -24.83 4.54 12.97
C THR A 399 -23.31 4.45 12.88
N PHE A 400 -22.63 5.59 12.80
CA PHE A 400 -21.16 5.64 12.72
C PHE A 400 -20.51 5.79 14.09
N HIS A 401 -19.52 4.95 14.37
CA HIS A 401 -18.71 4.95 15.58
C HIS A 401 -17.25 5.27 15.22
N PRO A 402 -16.74 6.47 15.57
CA PRO A 402 -15.39 6.88 15.18
C PRO A 402 -14.32 6.11 15.97
N GLU A 403 -13.33 5.57 15.27
CA GLU A 403 -12.15 4.91 15.84
C GLU A 403 -11.00 4.93 14.81
N THR A 404 -9.76 5.16 15.22
CA THR A 404 -8.65 5.21 14.26
C THR A 404 -8.00 3.85 14.12
N PHE A 405 -8.49 3.04 13.17
CA PHE A 405 -7.92 1.73 12.87
C PHE A 405 -6.75 1.76 11.88
N GLY A 406 -6.46 2.93 11.28
CA GLY A 406 -5.33 3.12 10.38
C GLY A 406 -5.25 4.54 9.83
N GLY A 407 -4.06 4.99 9.44
CA GLY A 407 -3.86 6.34 8.92
C GLY A 407 -4.58 6.57 7.59
N ARG A 408 -4.17 5.82 6.55
CA ARG A 408 -4.87 5.78 5.25
C ARG A 408 -5.76 4.55 5.09
N GLY A 409 -5.68 3.61 6.04
CA GLY A 409 -6.19 2.25 5.87
C GLY A 409 -5.26 1.41 5.00
N GLY A 410 -5.48 0.11 5.01
CA GLY A 410 -4.69 -0.88 4.28
C GLY A 410 -5.56 -1.77 3.40
N ALA A 411 -5.37 -3.07 3.57
CA ALA A 411 -6.08 -4.14 2.88
C ALA A 411 -7.43 -4.48 3.55
N GLU A 412 -7.91 -5.72 3.40
CA GLU A 412 -9.04 -6.24 4.18
C GLU A 412 -8.71 -6.21 5.68
N MET A 413 -9.62 -5.64 6.47
CA MET A 413 -9.54 -5.58 7.93
C MET A 413 -10.30 -6.76 8.51
N ALA A 414 -9.63 -7.46 9.42
CA ALA A 414 -10.16 -8.64 10.07
C ALA A 414 -11.00 -8.27 11.30
N VAL A 415 -12.10 -8.99 11.53
CA VAL A 415 -12.95 -8.85 12.71
C VAL A 415 -13.14 -10.23 13.35
N TYR A 416 -12.53 -10.47 14.51
CA TYR A 416 -12.62 -11.74 15.25
C TYR A 416 -12.09 -11.60 16.69
N ASP A 417 -12.47 -12.52 17.57
CA ASP A 417 -11.95 -12.64 18.94
C ASP A 417 -10.48 -13.12 18.96
N VAL A 418 -9.54 -12.18 19.03
CA VAL A 418 -8.09 -12.43 18.95
C VAL A 418 -7.60 -13.07 20.26
N ASN A 419 -7.99 -12.53 21.41
CA ASN A 419 -7.44 -12.89 22.71
C ASN A 419 -8.22 -13.98 23.48
N GLY A 420 -9.43 -14.33 23.03
CA GLY A 420 -10.29 -15.32 23.67
C GLY A 420 -11.20 -14.77 24.76
N ASP A 421 -11.44 -13.46 24.83
CA ASP A 421 -12.32 -12.84 25.83
C ASP A 421 -13.79 -12.79 25.40
N GLY A 422 -14.07 -13.18 24.15
CA GLY A 422 -15.42 -13.24 23.58
C GLY A 422 -15.92 -11.92 22.99
N LEU A 423 -15.06 -10.91 22.85
CA LEU A 423 -15.31 -9.69 22.09
C LEU A 423 -14.58 -9.77 20.74
N ASN A 424 -15.20 -9.28 19.68
CA ASN A 424 -14.54 -9.25 18.37
C ASN A 424 -13.58 -8.04 18.28
N ASP A 425 -12.31 -8.33 18.05
CA ASP A 425 -11.25 -7.35 17.85
C ASP A 425 -11.11 -7.00 16.37
N VAL A 426 -10.26 -6.01 16.05
CA VAL A 426 -9.94 -5.65 14.67
C VAL A 426 -8.45 -5.84 14.39
N VAL A 427 -8.07 -6.50 13.30
CA VAL A 427 -6.67 -6.54 12.81
C VAL A 427 -6.57 -5.79 11.49
N ALA A 428 -5.63 -4.86 11.39
CA ALA A 428 -5.53 -3.97 10.24
C ALA A 428 -4.10 -3.61 9.86
N ALA A 429 -3.86 -3.57 8.55
CA ALA A 429 -2.76 -2.79 7.99
C ALA A 429 -3.08 -1.30 8.09
N LEU A 430 -2.16 -0.51 8.65
CA LEU A 430 -2.40 0.89 9.02
C LEU A 430 -2.25 1.84 7.82
N ASP A 431 -1.37 1.52 6.89
CA ASP A 431 -1.12 2.28 5.66
C ASP A 431 -0.78 1.35 4.49
N ALA A 432 -1.71 1.24 3.54
CA ALA A 432 -1.58 0.46 2.32
C ALA A 432 -0.34 0.83 1.49
N HIS A 433 0.14 2.07 1.59
CA HIS A 433 1.29 2.60 0.85
C HIS A 433 2.43 2.96 1.79
N GLY A 434 2.40 2.45 3.02
CA GLY A 434 3.34 2.76 4.09
C GLY A 434 3.74 1.52 4.86
N PHE A 435 3.94 1.68 6.16
CA PHE A 435 4.21 0.60 7.11
C PHE A 435 3.07 0.52 8.12
N GLY A 436 3.06 -0.55 8.92
CA GLY A 436 2.14 -0.69 10.04
C GLY A 436 1.16 -1.84 9.88
N LEU A 437 1.18 -2.72 10.87
CA LEU A 437 0.21 -3.78 11.13
C LEU A 437 -0.06 -3.75 12.64
N ALA A 438 -1.33 -3.67 13.01
CA ALA A 438 -1.75 -3.68 14.41
C ALA A 438 -3.03 -4.49 14.58
N TRP A 439 -3.27 -4.90 15.82
CA TRP A 439 -4.60 -5.32 16.24
C TRP A 439 -5.14 -4.37 17.30
N PHE A 440 -6.46 -4.27 17.37
CA PHE A 440 -7.20 -3.33 18.18
C PHE A 440 -8.10 -4.14 19.09
N GLU A 441 -7.70 -4.25 20.34
CA GLU A 441 -8.39 -5.01 21.38
C GLU A 441 -9.67 -4.28 21.76
N GLN A 442 -10.82 -4.92 21.56
CA GLN A 442 -12.09 -4.38 21.98
C GLN A 442 -12.14 -4.36 23.51
N LYS A 443 -12.45 -3.20 24.07
CA LYS A 443 -12.81 -3.04 25.47
C LYS A 443 -14.28 -2.64 25.57
N ARG A 444 -14.99 -3.26 26.51
CA ARG A 444 -16.38 -2.92 26.81
C ARG A 444 -16.50 -2.48 28.26
N ASP A 445 -17.02 -1.28 28.47
CA ASP A 445 -17.30 -0.80 29.83
C ASP A 445 -18.60 -1.36 30.40
N LYS A 446 -18.88 -1.05 31.67
CA LYS A 446 -20.08 -1.52 32.38
C LYS A 446 -21.41 -1.08 31.74
N ASP A 447 -21.39 -0.02 30.93
CA ASP A 447 -22.56 0.54 30.26
C ASP A 447 -22.67 0.00 28.82
N GLY A 448 -21.79 -0.93 28.43
CA GLY A 448 -21.75 -1.54 27.11
C GLY A 448 -21.03 -0.70 26.06
N LYS A 449 -20.39 0.41 26.44
CA LYS A 449 -19.68 1.27 25.49
C LYS A 449 -18.42 0.57 25.01
N ILE A 450 -18.26 0.54 23.69
CA ILE A 450 -17.11 -0.04 23.00
C ILE A 450 -16.01 1.02 22.86
N SER A 451 -14.77 0.59 23.05
CA SER A 451 -13.54 1.34 22.77
C SER A 451 -12.44 0.36 22.37
N PHE A 452 -11.36 0.83 21.77
CA PHE A 452 -10.27 -0.03 21.32
C PHE A 452 -8.92 0.35 21.93
N GLU A 453 -8.13 -0.66 22.27
CA GLU A 453 -6.72 -0.52 22.65
C GLU A 453 -5.83 -1.05 21.53
N GLN A 454 -4.98 -0.20 20.97
CA GLN A 454 -4.10 -0.57 19.86
C GLN A 454 -2.85 -1.32 20.36
N HIS A 455 -2.58 -2.46 19.74
CA HIS A 455 -1.39 -3.29 19.96
C HIS A 455 -0.61 -3.44 18.64
N MET A 456 0.59 -2.87 18.58
CA MET A 456 1.43 -2.95 17.38
C MET A 456 2.00 -4.36 17.17
N ILE A 457 1.84 -4.88 15.95
CA ILE A 457 2.43 -6.14 15.50
C ILE A 457 3.73 -5.86 14.73
N MET A 458 3.65 -4.92 13.79
CA MET A 458 4.77 -4.48 12.96
C MET A 458 4.61 -2.99 12.65
N ASP A 459 5.67 -2.21 12.77
CA ASP A 459 5.74 -0.80 12.42
C ASP A 459 6.76 -0.60 11.28
N ASP A 460 7.73 0.31 11.41
CA ASP A 460 8.73 0.60 10.39
C ASP A 460 10.07 -0.12 10.58
N LEU A 461 11.05 0.19 9.71
CA LEU A 461 12.39 -0.42 9.71
C LEU A 461 13.26 -0.06 10.93
N TRP A 462 12.84 0.89 11.77
CA TRP A 462 13.58 1.36 12.95
C TRP A 462 13.07 0.75 14.25
N THR A 463 11.94 0.05 14.20
CA THR A 463 11.34 -0.58 15.37
C THR A 463 11.70 -2.06 15.46
N LYS A 464 11.63 -2.59 16.69
CA LYS A 464 11.76 -4.02 16.91
C LYS A 464 10.40 -4.67 16.68
N ASN A 465 10.22 -5.24 15.49
CA ASN A 465 8.97 -5.87 15.07
C ASN A 465 8.88 -7.35 15.45
N ALA A 466 7.65 -7.89 15.48
CA ALA A 466 7.41 -9.30 15.73
C ALA A 466 8.23 -10.18 14.78
N GLY A 467 8.91 -11.21 15.31
CA GLY A 467 9.79 -12.09 14.55
C GLY A 467 10.96 -11.41 13.82
N GLY A 468 11.20 -10.12 14.03
CA GLY A 468 12.15 -9.33 13.23
C GLY A 468 11.69 -9.11 11.78
N VAL A 469 10.40 -9.29 11.48
CA VAL A 469 9.83 -9.14 10.15
C VAL A 469 9.34 -7.71 9.96
N THR A 470 9.69 -7.10 8.83
CA THR A 470 9.25 -5.73 8.49
C THR A 470 9.17 -5.59 6.98
N PHE A 471 8.05 -5.07 6.48
CA PHE A 471 7.86 -4.74 5.08
C PHE A 471 6.80 -3.65 4.92
N SER A 472 6.90 -2.87 3.86
CA SER A 472 5.91 -1.85 3.50
C SER A 472 4.81 -2.39 2.58
N GLU A 473 3.81 -1.56 2.35
CA GLU A 473 2.75 -1.74 1.34
C GLU A 473 1.90 -3.01 1.56
N LEU A 474 1.41 -3.19 2.79
CA LEU A 474 0.51 -4.28 3.17
C LEU A 474 -0.87 -4.08 2.51
N HIS A 475 -0.99 -4.45 1.24
CA HIS A 475 -2.12 -4.07 0.38
C HIS A 475 -3.09 -5.20 0.06
N GLY A 476 -2.68 -6.45 0.27
CA GLY A 476 -3.54 -7.61 0.13
C GLY A 476 -3.50 -8.43 1.40
N SER A 477 -4.67 -8.71 1.96
CA SER A 477 -4.84 -9.56 3.14
C SER A 477 -6.12 -10.37 3.05
N THR A 478 -6.20 -11.38 3.91
CA THR A 478 -7.42 -12.10 4.25
C THR A 478 -7.22 -12.82 5.59
N LEU A 479 -8.23 -13.56 6.04
CA LEU A 479 -8.17 -14.38 7.24
C LEU A 479 -8.28 -15.85 6.90
N GLY A 480 -7.69 -16.70 7.73
CA GLY A 480 -7.96 -18.13 7.71
C GLY A 480 -7.16 -18.86 8.79
N ASP A 481 -7.67 -19.99 9.26
CA ASP A 481 -6.97 -20.87 10.19
C ASP A 481 -5.94 -21.70 9.41
N VAL A 482 -4.70 -21.20 9.32
CA VAL A 482 -3.68 -21.75 8.43
C VAL A 482 -3.09 -23.04 9.00
N ASP A 483 -2.95 -23.13 10.33
CA ASP A 483 -2.39 -24.31 11.00
C ASP A 483 -3.41 -25.29 11.59
N GLY A 484 -4.70 -24.96 11.52
CA GLY A 484 -5.81 -25.81 11.94
C GLY A 484 -5.95 -25.88 13.47
N ASP A 485 -5.54 -24.85 14.21
CA ASP A 485 -5.69 -24.78 15.67
C ASP A 485 -7.04 -24.23 16.13
N GLY A 486 -7.88 -23.79 15.20
CA GLY A 486 -9.22 -23.23 15.44
C GLY A 486 -9.22 -21.73 15.70
N ILE A 487 -8.09 -21.04 15.58
CA ILE A 487 -7.96 -19.59 15.72
C ILE A 487 -7.67 -19.00 14.33
N PRO A 488 -8.42 -17.98 13.88
CA PRO A 488 -8.10 -17.31 12.62
C PRO A 488 -6.70 -16.66 12.66
N ASP A 489 -5.94 -16.83 11.60
CA ASP A 489 -4.69 -16.13 11.35
C ASP A 489 -4.87 -15.01 10.33
N PHE A 490 -3.95 -14.05 10.34
CA PHE A 490 -3.96 -12.93 9.41
C PHE A 490 -2.95 -13.13 8.29
N ILE A 491 -3.42 -13.36 7.07
CA ILE A 491 -2.58 -13.53 5.88
C ILE A 491 -2.43 -12.17 5.21
N VAL A 492 -1.20 -11.73 4.94
CA VAL A 492 -0.93 -10.40 4.37
C VAL A 492 0.38 -10.36 3.60
N GLY A 493 0.43 -9.56 2.53
CA GLY A 493 1.63 -9.41 1.72
C GLY A 493 1.86 -8.01 1.18
N LYS A 494 3.11 -7.78 0.74
CA LYS A 494 3.54 -6.55 0.08
C LYS A 494 2.98 -6.50 -1.34
N ARG A 495 2.30 -5.41 -1.68
CA ARG A 495 2.05 -5.06 -3.08
C ARG A 495 3.28 -4.38 -3.66
N TYR A 496 4.06 -5.16 -4.39
CA TYR A 496 5.29 -4.67 -5.03
C TYR A 496 4.93 -3.59 -6.05
N TRP A 497 5.57 -2.42 -5.99
CA TRP A 497 5.31 -1.31 -6.93
C TRP A 497 3.81 -0.91 -6.96
N SER A 498 3.25 -0.57 -5.79
CA SER A 498 1.88 -0.04 -5.70
C SER A 498 1.68 1.19 -6.59
N HIS A 499 2.70 2.04 -6.71
CA HIS A 499 2.75 3.15 -7.64
C HIS A 499 3.85 3.02 -8.70
N GLU A 500 3.82 1.89 -9.41
CA GLU A 500 4.69 1.59 -10.55
C GLU A 500 6.17 1.55 -10.16
N ASP A 501 7.07 1.46 -11.14
CA ASP A 501 8.52 1.51 -10.89
C ASP A 501 8.93 2.95 -10.55
N SER A 502 8.68 3.34 -9.30
CA SER A 502 9.00 4.64 -8.75
C SER A 502 9.38 4.56 -7.28
N TYR A 503 9.95 5.64 -6.76
CA TYR A 503 10.25 5.81 -5.33
C TYR A 503 9.20 6.69 -4.64
N THR A 504 7.94 6.56 -5.05
CA THR A 504 6.81 7.21 -4.37
C THR A 504 6.50 6.52 -3.05
N ASP A 505 6.48 5.19 -3.09
CA ASP A 505 6.21 4.35 -1.92
C ASP A 505 7.52 4.06 -1.17
N PRO A 506 7.46 3.90 0.17
CA PRO A 506 8.60 3.51 0.95
C PRO A 506 9.00 2.07 0.59
N ASP A 507 10.31 1.84 0.53
CA ASP A 507 10.87 0.51 0.27
C ASP A 507 10.29 -0.17 -0.98
N ALA A 508 10.13 0.59 -2.07
CA ALA A 508 9.54 0.11 -3.34
C ALA A 508 10.26 -1.13 -3.94
N TYR A 509 11.54 -1.34 -3.59
CA TYR A 509 12.35 -2.48 -4.02
C TYR A 509 12.60 -3.50 -2.90
N GLY A 510 11.93 -3.36 -1.76
CA GLY A 510 11.93 -4.36 -0.71
C GLY A 510 11.34 -5.68 -1.20
N PRO A 511 11.74 -6.82 -0.62
CA PRO A 511 11.25 -8.14 -1.05
C PRO A 511 9.72 -8.19 -1.06
N PRO A 512 9.09 -8.64 -2.16
CA PRO A 512 7.63 -8.79 -2.24
C PRO A 512 7.22 -10.06 -1.52
N VAL A 513 7.14 -9.93 -0.20
CA VAL A 513 6.83 -11.02 0.71
C VAL A 513 5.33 -11.24 0.83
N LEU A 514 4.98 -12.48 1.13
CA LEU A 514 3.67 -12.93 1.58
C LEU A 514 3.90 -13.70 2.88
N TYR A 515 3.21 -13.28 3.94
CA TYR A 515 3.28 -13.87 5.28
C TYR A 515 1.88 -14.25 5.75
N TRP A 516 1.82 -15.20 6.67
CA TRP A 516 0.70 -15.29 7.60
C TRP A 516 1.22 -14.98 8.99
N TYR A 517 0.46 -14.23 9.76
CA TYR A 517 0.75 -13.93 11.14
C TYR A 517 -0.12 -14.85 11.99
N ARG A 518 0.52 -15.87 12.55
CA ARG A 518 -0.13 -16.86 13.40
C ARG A 518 -0.65 -16.21 14.67
N THR A 519 -1.94 -16.28 14.92
CA THR A 519 -2.55 -15.74 16.13
C THR A 519 -2.32 -16.70 17.29
N VAL A 520 -1.65 -16.25 18.35
CA VAL A 520 -1.38 -17.06 19.54
C VAL A 520 -2.01 -16.42 20.77
N ARG A 521 -3.02 -17.07 21.35
CA ARG A 521 -3.59 -16.66 22.63
C ARG A 521 -2.57 -16.89 23.75
N ASN A 522 -2.04 -15.80 24.29
CA ASN A 522 -1.00 -15.79 25.31
C ASN A 522 -1.37 -14.78 26.40
N ARG A 523 -1.87 -15.27 27.54
CA ARG A 523 -2.29 -14.43 28.69
C ARG A 523 -1.18 -13.56 29.28
N ASN A 524 0.09 -13.85 28.97
CA ASN A 524 1.22 -13.05 29.44
C ASN A 524 1.60 -11.93 28.47
N ALA A 525 1.05 -11.93 27.26
CA ALA A 525 1.26 -10.87 26.28
C ALA A 525 0.33 -9.68 26.54
N ALA A 526 0.72 -8.51 26.03
CA ALA A 526 -0.17 -7.34 26.03
C ALA A 526 -1.47 -7.68 25.28
N GLY A 527 -2.61 -7.34 25.88
CA GLY A 527 -3.94 -7.69 25.36
C GLY A 527 -4.28 -9.20 25.34
N GLY A 528 -3.38 -10.08 25.80
CA GLY A 528 -3.64 -11.52 25.88
C GLY A 528 -3.36 -12.31 24.59
N ALA A 529 -2.75 -11.71 23.56
CA ALA A 529 -2.43 -12.37 22.31
C ALA A 529 -1.11 -11.89 21.68
N GLU A 530 -0.52 -12.73 20.83
CA GLU A 530 0.67 -12.42 20.02
C GLU A 530 0.44 -12.85 18.58
N PHE A 531 1.07 -12.14 17.64
CA PHE A 531 1.07 -12.47 16.23
C PHE A 531 2.49 -12.90 15.81
N VAL A 532 2.66 -14.17 15.48
CA VAL A 532 3.96 -14.74 15.09
C VAL A 532 4.05 -14.79 13.56
N PRO A 533 4.94 -14.03 12.92
CA PRO A 533 5.03 -14.04 11.46
C PRO A 533 5.66 -15.34 10.96
N GLU A 534 5.01 -15.95 9.98
CA GLU A 534 5.44 -17.15 9.30
C GLU A 534 5.45 -16.89 7.79
N LEU A 535 6.61 -17.10 7.16
CA LEU A 535 6.77 -16.83 5.72
C LEU A 535 5.87 -17.78 4.93
N ILE A 536 5.20 -17.27 3.89
CA ILE A 536 4.61 -18.10 2.84
C ILE A 536 5.59 -18.13 1.67
N HIS A 537 5.94 -16.94 1.17
CA HIS A 537 6.84 -16.79 0.04
C HIS A 537 7.50 -15.40 -0.01
N ASN A 538 8.76 -15.31 -0.45
CA ASN A 538 9.50 -14.04 -0.43
C ASN A 538 9.56 -13.29 -1.78
N ARG A 539 8.91 -13.80 -2.85
CA ARG A 539 8.99 -13.21 -4.19
C ARG A 539 7.65 -13.00 -4.91
N SER A 540 6.53 -13.40 -4.33
CA SER A 540 5.19 -13.26 -4.96
C SER A 540 4.55 -11.92 -4.67
N GLY A 541 4.66 -11.46 -3.43
CA GLY A 541 3.87 -10.37 -2.86
C GLY A 541 2.40 -10.75 -2.71
N ALA A 542 1.58 -9.73 -2.53
CA ALA A 542 0.13 -9.78 -2.64
C ALA A 542 -0.35 -8.69 -3.61
N GLY A 543 -1.55 -8.88 -4.16
CA GLY A 543 -2.25 -7.82 -4.89
C GLY A 543 -3.08 -6.96 -3.96
N SER A 544 -4.32 -6.67 -4.36
CA SER A 544 -5.35 -6.07 -3.51
C SER A 544 -6.32 -7.10 -2.93
N GLN A 545 -6.22 -8.37 -3.36
CA GLN A 545 -6.87 -9.52 -2.71
C GLN A 545 -5.86 -10.63 -2.45
N VAL A 546 -6.05 -11.30 -1.33
CA VAL A 546 -5.51 -12.63 -1.05
C VAL A 546 -6.71 -13.54 -0.85
N LEU A 547 -6.64 -14.76 -1.36
CA LEU A 547 -7.70 -15.73 -1.24
C LEU A 547 -7.19 -16.94 -0.46
N ALA A 548 -7.96 -17.37 0.53
CA ALA A 548 -7.64 -18.51 1.37
C ALA A 548 -8.83 -19.49 1.38
N LEU A 549 -8.61 -20.70 0.85
CA LEU A 549 -9.57 -21.80 0.87
C LEU A 549 -8.85 -23.13 0.62
N ASP A 550 -9.46 -24.23 1.04
CA ASP A 550 -9.03 -25.58 0.64
C ASP A 550 -9.47 -25.84 -0.81
N LEU A 551 -8.54 -25.76 -1.77
CA LEU A 551 -8.82 -25.89 -3.20
C LEU A 551 -8.95 -27.36 -3.63
N ASN A 552 -8.33 -28.28 -2.90
CA ASN A 552 -8.21 -29.70 -3.30
C ASN A 552 -8.98 -30.67 -2.37
N GLY A 553 -9.57 -30.17 -1.29
CA GLY A 553 -10.37 -30.94 -0.33
C GLY A 553 -9.55 -31.78 0.66
N ASP A 554 -8.26 -31.47 0.87
CA ASP A 554 -7.38 -32.23 1.77
C ASP A 554 -7.41 -31.76 3.24
N GLY A 555 -8.17 -30.69 3.51
CA GLY A 555 -8.35 -30.09 4.83
C GLY A 555 -7.23 -29.12 5.23
N ALA A 556 -6.25 -28.85 4.39
CA ALA A 556 -5.31 -27.75 4.56
C ALA A 556 -5.80 -26.50 3.81
N LEU A 557 -5.52 -25.33 4.38
CA LEU A 557 -5.82 -24.07 3.71
C LEU A 557 -4.79 -23.79 2.61
N ASP A 558 -5.25 -23.60 1.38
CA ASP A 558 -4.43 -23.11 0.28
C ASP A 558 -4.57 -21.60 0.15
N ILE A 559 -3.52 -20.96 -0.39
CA ILE A 559 -3.49 -19.51 -0.55
C ILE A 559 -3.26 -19.17 -2.03
N ALA A 560 -4.13 -18.36 -2.61
CA ALA A 560 -3.99 -17.87 -3.97
C ALA A 560 -3.80 -16.34 -3.98
N VAL A 561 -2.91 -15.87 -4.86
CA VAL A 561 -2.67 -14.43 -5.09
C VAL A 561 -2.45 -14.14 -6.56
N SER A 562 -2.91 -12.98 -7.01
CA SER A 562 -2.53 -12.39 -8.30
C SER A 562 -1.86 -11.05 -8.07
N THR A 563 -0.67 -10.88 -8.65
CA THR A 563 0.18 -9.71 -8.45
C THR A 563 0.77 -9.24 -9.78
N ASN A 564 1.55 -8.17 -9.75
CA ASN A 564 2.36 -7.77 -10.89
C ASN A 564 3.55 -8.70 -11.19
N ARG A 565 3.76 -9.73 -10.36
CA ARG A 565 4.71 -10.83 -10.59
C ARG A 565 4.02 -12.10 -11.07
N GLY A 566 2.71 -12.07 -11.35
CA GLY A 566 1.94 -13.18 -11.88
C GLY A 566 0.91 -13.73 -10.89
N THR A 567 0.40 -14.92 -11.17
CA THR A 567 -0.62 -15.59 -10.37
C THR A 567 -0.06 -16.87 -9.77
N PHE A 568 -0.29 -17.08 -8.48
CA PHE A 568 0.29 -18.17 -7.70
C PHE A 568 -0.76 -18.88 -6.85
N ILE A 569 -0.57 -20.19 -6.69
CA ILE A 569 -1.17 -21.00 -5.62
C ILE A 569 -0.06 -21.43 -4.68
N PHE A 570 -0.29 -21.34 -3.38
CA PHE A 570 0.51 -21.92 -2.33
C PHE A 570 -0.32 -23.03 -1.69
N TRP A 571 0.01 -24.26 -2.08
CA TRP A 571 -0.66 -25.46 -1.61
C TRP A 571 -0.30 -25.73 -0.15
N GLY A 572 -1.26 -25.68 0.75
CA GLY A 572 -1.09 -26.00 2.17
C GLY A 572 -0.64 -27.43 2.37
N THR A 573 0.07 -27.69 3.48
CA THR A 573 0.44 -29.05 3.86
C THR A 573 -0.45 -29.52 5.01
N PRO A 574 -1.28 -30.55 4.81
CA PRO A 574 -2.13 -31.09 5.88
C PRO A 574 -1.31 -31.51 7.10
N ARG A 575 -1.85 -31.27 8.29
CA ARG A 575 -1.30 -31.85 9.52
C ARG A 575 -1.31 -33.37 9.37
N ARG A 576 -0.13 -34.00 9.46
CA ARG A 576 -0.04 -35.45 9.64
C ARG A 576 -0.74 -35.79 10.96
N ARG A 577 -1.89 -36.46 10.85
CA ARG A 577 -2.62 -37.00 12.01
C ARG A 577 -1.80 -38.05 12.75
#